data_AF-A0A0M3HHP9-F1
#
_entry.id   AF-A0A0M3HHP9-F1
#
_cell.length_a   1.000
_cell.length_b   1.000
_cell.length_c   1.000
_cell.angle_alpha   90.00
_cell.angle_beta   90.00
_cell.angle_gamma   90.00
#
_symmetry.space_group_name_H-M   'P 1'
#
loop_
_entity.id
_entity.type
_entity.pdbx_description
1 polymer ?
#
loop_
_entity_poly.entity_id
_entity_poly.type
_entity_poly.pdbx_seq_one_letter_code
_entity_poly.pdbx_strand_id
1 'polypeptide(L)'
;MGIDDWIRIGGEIGAAYDNYDGFVILHGTDTLAYTASALSFILENLAKPVVVTGSQIPMREIRSDAPNNFFGALLCAAFIPIPAVSVLRL
;
A
#
# COMPACT_ATOMS: atom_id res chain seq x y z
N MET A 1 2.88 -0.78 -14.58
CA MET A 1 2.25 0.19 -13.68
C MET A 1 1.78 1.36 -14.50
N GLY A 2 0.53 1.34 -14.90
CA GLY A 2 -0.17 2.40 -15.62
C GLY A 2 -1.61 2.54 -15.12
N ILE A 3 -2.43 3.29 -15.85
CA ILE A 3 -3.78 3.66 -15.38
C ILE A 3 -4.66 2.43 -15.13
N ASP A 4 -4.59 1.43 -16.00
CA ASP A 4 -5.37 0.19 -15.87
C ASP A 4 -4.96 -0.62 -14.63
N ASP A 5 -3.67 -0.60 -14.27
CA ASP A 5 -3.18 -1.25 -13.05
C ASP A 5 -3.74 -0.56 -11.80
N TRP A 6 -3.78 0.77 -11.78
CA TRP A 6 -4.29 1.54 -10.65
C TRP A 6 -5.80 1.37 -10.48
N ILE A 7 -6.55 1.36 -11.58
CA ILE A 7 -7.99 1.07 -11.56
C ILE A 7 -8.24 -0.34 -11.03
N ARG A 8 -7.44 -1.33 -11.45
CA ARG A 8 -7.53 -2.70 -10.93
C ARG A 8 -7.27 -2.74 -9.42
N ILE A 9 -6.19 -2.11 -8.93
CA ILE A 9 -5.87 -2.06 -7.50
C ILE A 9 -7.00 -1.39 -6.70
N GLY A 10 -7.51 -0.25 -7.16
CA GLY A 10 -8.63 0.44 -6.52
C GLY A 10 -9.91 -0.41 -6.49
N GLY A 11 -10.20 -1.13 -7.57
CA GLY A 11 -11.33 -2.06 -7.65
C GLY A 11 -11.20 -3.25 -6.70
N GLU A 12 -10.00 -3.82 -6.55
CA GLU A 12 -9.73 -4.90 -5.59
C GLU A 12 -9.92 -4.43 -4.13
N ILE A 13 -9.46 -3.22 -3.80
CA ILE A 13 -9.68 -2.60 -2.48
C ILE A 13 -11.18 -2.36 -2.25
N GLY A 14 -11.88 -1.81 -3.23
CA GLY A 14 -13.33 -1.56 -3.15
C GLY A 14 -14.13 -2.84 -2.94
N ALA A 15 -13.81 -3.91 -3.66
CA ALA A 15 -14.47 -5.21 -3.51
C ALA A 15 -14.21 -5.86 -2.13
N ALA A 16 -13.06 -5.58 -1.53
CA ALA A 16 -12.67 -6.08 -0.23
C ALA A 16 -13.01 -5.11 0.92
N TYR A 17 -13.56 -3.93 0.63
CA TYR A 17 -13.54 -2.79 1.54
C TYR A 17 -14.21 -3.09 2.88
N ASP A 18 -15.37 -3.74 2.87
CA ASP A 18 -16.14 -4.03 4.09
C ASP A 18 -15.61 -5.23 4.89
N ASN A 19 -14.76 -6.06 4.28
CA ASN A 19 -14.25 -7.29 4.90
C ASN A 19 -12.96 -7.10 5.71
N TYR A 20 -12.30 -5.95 5.55
CA TYR A 20 -11.01 -5.67 6.20
C TYR A 20 -10.98 -4.27 6.81
N ASP A 21 -10.14 -4.07 7.83
CA ASP A 21 -10.03 -2.80 8.54
C ASP A 21 -8.96 -1.85 7.96
N GLY A 22 -8.10 -2.36 7.08
CA GLY A 22 -7.02 -1.62 6.43
C GLY A 22 -6.34 -2.44 5.34
N PHE A 23 -5.55 -1.78 4.51
CA PHE A 23 -4.94 -2.39 3.32
C PHE A 23 -3.44 -2.12 3.27
N VAL A 24 -2.67 -3.14 2.90
CA VAL A 24 -1.24 -3.03 2.58
C VAL A 24 -1.02 -3.42 1.14
N ILE A 25 -0.38 -2.55 0.37
CA ILE A 25 -0.07 -2.76 -1.05
C ILE A 25 1.44 -2.95 -1.19
N LEU A 26 1.87 -4.16 -1.55
CA LEU A 26 3.25 -4.45 -1.90
C LEU A 26 3.53 -4.00 -3.32
N HIS A 27 4.55 -3.18 -3.51
CA HIS A 27 4.83 -2.53 -4.78
C HIS A 27 6.34 -2.35 -5.03
N GLY A 28 6.77 -2.41 -6.29
CA GLY A 28 8.14 -2.08 -6.69
C GLY A 28 8.44 -0.58 -6.53
N THR A 29 9.65 -0.22 -6.12
CA THR A 29 9.96 1.17 -5.71
C THR A 29 9.97 2.17 -6.86
N ASP A 30 10.31 1.75 -8.08
CA ASP A 30 10.41 2.60 -9.29
C ASP A 30 9.20 3.50 -9.54
N THR A 31 7.98 2.99 -9.30
CA THR A 31 6.72 3.72 -9.56
C THR A 31 5.79 3.79 -8.36
N LEU A 32 6.29 3.45 -7.16
CA LEU A 32 5.50 3.39 -5.93
C LEU A 32 4.79 4.74 -5.64
N ALA A 33 5.53 5.84 -5.71
CA ALA A 33 4.99 7.17 -5.45
C ALA A 33 3.88 7.57 -6.42
N TYR A 34 4.00 7.20 -7.69
CA TYR A 34 2.97 7.43 -8.71
C TYR A 34 1.71 6.63 -8.41
N THR A 35 1.85 5.35 -8.07
CA THR A 35 0.71 4.50 -7.68
C THR A 35 0.01 5.02 -6.43
N ALA A 36 0.77 5.37 -5.38
CA ALA A 36 0.19 5.93 -4.16
C ALA A 36 -0.58 7.24 -4.44
N SER A 37 -0.02 8.12 -5.27
CA SER A 37 -0.68 9.38 -5.65
C SER A 37 -1.93 9.16 -6.49
N ALA A 38 -1.92 8.19 -7.41
CA ALA A 38 -3.10 7.86 -8.21
C ALA A 38 -4.22 7.29 -7.32
N LEU A 39 -3.89 6.38 -6.41
CA LEU A 39 -4.84 5.77 -5.50
C LEU A 39 -5.47 6.79 -4.54
N SER A 40 -4.75 7.85 -4.14
CA SER A 40 -5.34 8.89 -3.28
C SER A 40 -6.47 9.68 -3.95
N PHE A 41 -6.51 9.71 -5.29
CA PHE A 41 -7.64 10.27 -6.04
C PHE A 41 -8.70 9.23 -6.39
N ILE A 42 -8.32 7.99 -6.67
CA ILE A 42 -9.26 6.90 -7.02
C ILE A 42 -10.12 6.49 -5.81
N LEU A 43 -9.53 6.44 -4.62
CA LEU A 43 -10.18 6.00 -3.40
C LEU A 43 -10.87 7.16 -2.68
N GLU A 44 -11.97 7.64 -3.25
CA GLU A 44 -12.78 8.69 -2.64
C GLU A 44 -13.42 8.25 -1.32
N ASN A 45 -13.62 9.21 -0.39
CA ASN A 45 -14.25 8.98 0.92
C ASN A 45 -13.60 7.87 1.74
N LEU A 46 -12.28 7.71 1.62
CA LEU A 46 -11.53 6.70 2.35
C LEU A 46 -11.71 6.90 3.87
N ALA A 47 -12.12 5.84 4.56
CA ALA A 47 -12.29 5.78 6.02
C ALA A 47 -11.36 4.75 6.69
N LYS A 48 -10.57 4.01 5.90
CA LYS A 48 -9.67 2.94 6.32
C LYS A 48 -8.25 3.19 5.81
N PRO A 49 -7.19 2.89 6.57
CA PRO A 49 -5.82 3.14 6.14
C PRO A 49 -5.44 2.26 4.93
N VAL A 50 -4.73 2.86 3.97
CA VAL A 50 -4.12 2.17 2.84
C VAL A 50 -2.62 2.51 2.83
N VAL A 51 -1.78 1.51 3.04
CA VAL A 51 -0.32 1.68 3.15
C VAL A 51 0.36 1.02 1.96
N VAL A 52 1.09 1.81 1.16
CA VAL A 52 1.92 1.31 0.07
C VAL A 52 3.35 1.18 0.57
N THR A 53 3.97 0.03 0.34
CA THR A 53 5.36 -0.23 0.74
C THR A 53 6.06 -1.11 -0.28
N GLY A 54 7.39 -1.15 -0.20
CA GLY A 54 8.25 -1.92 -1.07
C GLY A 54 9.57 -2.27 -0.39
N SER A 55 10.54 -2.72 -1.18
CA SER A 55 11.88 -3.01 -0.69
C SER A 55 12.90 -2.87 -1.81
N GLN A 56 14.09 -2.40 -1.49
CA GLN A 56 15.21 -2.36 -2.43
C GLN A 56 15.87 -3.75 -2.60
N ILE A 57 15.81 -4.58 -1.57
CA ILE A 57 16.39 -5.92 -1.56
C ILE A 57 15.27 -6.96 -1.41
N PRO A 58 15.17 -7.98 -2.29
CA PRO A 58 14.12 -8.99 -2.22
C PRO A 58 14.04 -9.69 -0.85
N MET A 59 12.81 -10.03 -0.41
CA MET A 59 12.52 -10.60 0.92
C MET A 59 13.39 -11.79 1.34
N ARG A 60 13.85 -12.59 0.38
CA ARG A 60 14.63 -13.82 0.66
C ARG A 60 16.12 -13.58 0.84
N GLU A 61 16.60 -12.37 0.58
CA GLU A 61 18.03 -12.04 0.63
C GLU A 61 18.47 -11.62 2.03
N ILE A 62 19.73 -11.95 2.35
CA ILE A 62 20.36 -11.53 3.61
C ILE A 62 20.47 -10.01 3.62
N ARG A 63 20.07 -9.39 4.75
CA ARG A 63 19.97 -7.92 4.95
C ARG A 63 18.87 -7.23 4.14
N SER A 64 17.86 -7.97 3.68
CA SER A 64 16.66 -7.37 3.09
C SER A 64 15.97 -6.40 4.06
N ASP A 65 15.52 -5.28 3.52
CA ASP A 65 14.67 -4.29 4.16
C ASP A 65 13.18 -4.68 4.10
N ALA A 66 12.80 -5.62 3.24
CA ALA A 66 11.43 -6.06 3.03
C ALA A 66 10.72 -6.58 4.29
N PRO A 67 11.34 -7.38 5.19
CA PRO A 67 10.66 -7.84 6.40
C PRO A 67 10.24 -6.68 7.31
N ASN A 68 11.13 -5.69 7.48
CA ASN A 68 10.86 -4.54 8.33
C ASN A 68 9.83 -3.61 7.71
N ASN A 69 9.91 -3.36 6.41
CA ASN A 69 8.97 -2.51 5.69
C ASN A 69 7.57 -3.13 5.69
N PHE A 70 7.46 -4.43 5.37
CA PHE A 70 6.18 -5.14 5.38
C PHE A 70 5.56 -5.21 6.78
N PHE A 71 6.34 -5.58 7.80
CA PHE A 71 5.84 -5.62 9.17
C PHE A 71 5.41 -4.23 9.67
N GLY A 72 6.20 -3.20 9.38
CA GLY A 72 5.84 -1.82 9.68
C GLY A 72 4.53 -1.40 9.00
N ALA A 73 4.33 -1.78 7.74
CA ALA A 73 3.13 -1.42 6.99
C ALA A 73 1.88 -2.08 7.57
N LEU A 74 1.99 -3.35 7.98
CA LEU A 74 0.92 -4.05 8.71
C LEU A 74 0.59 -3.35 10.03
N LEU A 75 1.60 -2.96 10.82
CA LEU A 75 1.39 -2.23 12.07
C LEU A 75 0.70 -0.88 11.83
N CYS A 76 1.13 -0.13 10.80
CA CYS A 76 0.48 1.12 10.42
C CYS A 76 -0.98 0.90 10.02
N ALA A 77 -1.27 -0.07 9.15
CA ALA A 77 -2.62 -0.36 8.68
C ALA A 77 -3.55 -0.88 9.81
N ALA A 78 -3.01 -1.60 10.80
CA ALA A 78 -3.80 -2.16 11.90
C ALA A 78 -4.03 -1.18 13.06
N PHE A 79 -3.03 -0.34 13.38
CA PHE A 79 -3.02 0.41 14.65
C PHE A 79 -2.91 1.93 14.50
N ILE A 80 -2.66 2.45 13.29
CA ILE A 80 -2.58 3.89 13.03
C ILE A 80 -3.75 4.29 12.12
N PRO A 81 -4.85 4.83 12.68
CA PRO A 81 -6.09 5.07 11.93
C PRO A 81 -6.01 6.38 11.14
N ILE A 82 -5.07 6.47 10.19
CA ILE A 82 -5.00 7.58 9.23
C ILE A 82 -5.76 7.14 7.98
N PRO A 83 -6.95 7.71 7.70
CA PRO A 83 -7.76 7.34 6.54
C PRO A 83 -7.22 8.01 5.26
N ALA A 84 -6.00 7.65 4.89
CA ALA A 84 -5.33 8.15 3.70
C ALA A 84 -4.53 7.03 3.01
N VAL A 85 -4.21 7.26 1.75
CA VAL A 85 -3.15 6.50 1.07
C VAL A 85 -1.81 7.05 1.53
N SER A 86 -0.98 6.19 2.12
CA SER A 86 0.32 6.55 2.69
C SER A 86 1.43 5.67 2.13
N VAL A 87 2.67 6.16 2.21
CA VAL A 87 3.87 5.42 1.79
C VAL A 87 4.73 5.15 3.02
N LEU A 88 5.09 3.88 3.26
CA LEU A 88 5.99 3.51 4.35
C LEU A 88 7.29 2.91 3.83
N ARG A 89 8.38 3.67 4.05
CA ARG A 89 9.79 3.35 3.75
C ARG A 89 10.07 2.91 2.30
N LEU A 90 11.27 3.28 1.84
CA LEU A 90 11.91 2.85 0.61
C LEU A 90 13.28 2.27 0.97
#